data_AF-A0A249P0Z0-F1
#
_entry.id   AF-A0A249P0Z0-F1
#
_cell.length_a   1.000
_cell.length_b   1.000
_cell.length_c   1.000
_cell.angle_alpha   90.00
_cell.angle_beta   90.00
_cell.angle_gamma   90.00
#
_symmetry.space_group_name_H-M   'P 1'
#
loop_
_entity.id
_entity.type
_entity.pdbx_description
1 polymer ?
#
loop_
_entity_poly.entity_id
_entity_poly.type
_entity_poly.pdbx_seq_one_letter_code
_entity_poly.pdbx_strand_id
1 'polypeptide(L)' 'MAVEERIAFLLGKIEKEPVPQRLLELAQQLQEALNARKK' A
#
# COMPACT_ATOMS: atom_id res chain seq x y z
N MET A 1 -26.14 -5.84 -11.10
CA MET A 1 -25.28 -5.02 -12.01
C MET A 1 -24.78 -3.76 -11.30
N ALA A 2 -25.63 -2.88 -10.77
CA ALA A 2 -25.19 -1.61 -10.15
C ALA A 2 -24.22 -1.72 -8.94
N VAL A 3 -24.28 -2.79 -8.14
CA VAL A 3 -23.39 -2.97 -6.98
C VAL A 3 -21.97 -3.36 -7.41
N GLU A 4 -21.83 -4.32 -8.33
CA GLU A 4 -20.53 -4.78 -8.84
C GLU A 4 -19.78 -3.66 -9.57
N GLU A 5 -20.49 -2.86 -10.37
CA GLU A 5 -19.92 -1.69 -11.06
C GLU A 5 -19.42 -0.63 -10.06
N ARG A 6 -20.18 -0.41 -8.98
CA ARG A 6 -19.79 0.51 -7.90
C ARG A 6 -18.58 0.00 -7.13
N ILE A 7 -18.48 -1.30 -6.90
CA ILE A 7 -17.31 -1.93 -6.28
C ILE A 7 -16.08 -1.73 -7.17
N ALA A 8 -16.16 -2.09 -8.45
CA ALA A 8 -15.06 -1.94 -9.40
C ALA A 8 -14.59 -0.49 -9.54
N PHE A 9 -15.54 0.46 -9.58
CA PHE A 9 -15.23 1.89 -9.61
C PHE A 9 -14.49 2.37 -8.36
N LEU A 10 -14.92 1.93 -7.17
CA LEU A 10 -14.26 2.32 -5.91
C LEU A 10 -12.87 1.70 -5.79
N LEU A 11 -12.70 0.43 -6.19
CA LEU A 11 -11.39 -0.22 -6.23
C LEU A 11 -10.43 0.52 -7.16
N GLY A 12 -10.87 0.86 -8.37
CA GLY A 12 -10.05 1.62 -9.32
C GLY A 12 -9.68 3.03 -8.86
N LYS A 13 -10.41 3.61 -7.89
CA LYS A 13 -10.01 4.84 -7.21
C LYS A 13 -8.93 4.57 -6.17
N ILE A 14 -9.16 3.59 -5.30
CA ILE A 14 -8.23 3.21 -4.23
C ILE A 14 -6.86 2.84 -4.81
N GLU A 15 -6.81 2.09 -5.92
CA GLU A 15 -5.56 1.70 -6.59
C GLU A 15 -4.74 2.89 -7.11
N LYS A 16 -5.38 4.03 -7.38
CA LYS A 16 -4.72 5.25 -7.88
C LYS A 16 -4.32 6.21 -6.76
N GLU A 17 -4.79 5.97 -5.54
CA GLU A 17 -4.39 6.79 -4.40
C GLU A 17 -2.89 6.59 -4.13
N PRO A 18 -2.17 7.66 -3.79
CA PRO A 18 -0.76 7.55 -3.44
C PRO A 18 -0.61 6.65 -2.22
N VAL A 19 0.47 5.87 -2.18
CA VAL A 19 0.80 5.06 -1.01
C VAL A 19 0.97 6.00 0.19
N PRO A 20 0.24 5.79 1.30
CA PRO A 20 0.39 6.60 2.49
C PRO A 20 1.83 6.67 2.98
N GLN A 21 2.31 7.88 3.27
CA GLN A 21 3.67 8.14 3.76
C GLN A 21 4.06 7.22 4.93
N ARG A 22 3.11 6.96 5.83
CA ARG A 22 3.33 6.08 6.99
C ARG A 22 3.69 4.64 6.60
N LEU A 23 3.13 4.12 5.51
CA LEU A 23 3.49 2.77 5.03
C LEU A 23 4.89 2.75 4.43
N LEU A 24 5.30 3.81 3.74
CA LEU A 24 6.66 3.96 3.22
C LEU A 24 7.69 3.99 4.36
N GLU A 25 7.40 4.74 5.44
CA GLU A 25 8.25 4.78 6.64
C GLU A 25 8.43 3.40 7.28
N LEU A 26 7.33 2.65 7.45
CA LEU A 26 7.38 1.31 8.03
C LEU A 26 8.14 0.32 7.13
N ALA A 27 7.95 0.41 5.81
CA ALA A 27 8.70 -0.39 4.86
C ALA A 27 10.22 -0.10 4.94
N GLN A 28 10.58 1.18 5.08
CA GLN A 28 11.97 1.59 5.26
C GLN A 28 12.56 1.04 6.56
N GLN A 29 11.85 1.16 7.69
CA GLN A 29 12.29 0.61 8.98
C GLN A 29 12.47 -0.92 8.93
N LEU A 30 11.56 -1.62 8.25
CA LEU A 30 11.67 -3.06 8.04
C LEU A 30 12.92 -3.39 7.20
N GLN A 31 13.16 -2.65 6.11
CA GLN A 31 14.32 -2.86 5.25
C GLN A 31 15.63 -2.67 6.03
N GLU A 32 15.70 -1.68 6.92
CA GLU A 32 16.84 -1.45 7.80
C GLU A 32 17.05 -2.60 8.78
N ALA A 33 15.99 -3.06 9.44
CA ALA A 33 16.07 -4.20 10.37
C ALA A 33 16.53 -5.49 9.68
N LEU A 34 16.06 -5.75 8.45
CA LEU A 34 16.48 -6.90 7.66
C LEU A 34 17.95 -6.80 7.23
N ASN A 35 18.42 -5.61 6.89
CA ASN A 35 19.83 -5.38 6.54
C ASN A 35 20.74 -5.52 7.77
N ALA A 36 20.31 -5.04 8.93
CA ALA A 36 21.03 -5.21 10.18
C ALA A 36 21.15 -6.68 10.58
N ARG A 37 20.08 -7.49 10.39
CA ARG A 37 20.11 -8.94 10.65
C ARG A 37 21.10 -9.71 9.76
N LYS A 38 21.39 -9.21 8.55
CA LYS A 38 22.31 -9.85 7.59
C LYS A 38 23.78 -9.53 7.85
N LYS A 39 24.10 -8.53 8.68
CA LYS A 39 25.46 -8.19 9.11
C LYS A 39 25.82 -8.96 10.38
#